data_AF-A0A9D4Q3N2-F1
#
_entry.id   AF-A0A9D4Q3N2-F1
#
_cell.length_a   1.000
_cell.length_b   1.000
_cell.length_c   1.000
_cell.angle_alpha   90.00
_cell.angle_beta   90.00
_cell.angle_gamma   90.00
#
_symmetry.space_group_name_H-M   'P 1'
#
loop_
_entity.id
_entity.type
_entity.pdbx_description
1 polymer ?
#
loop_
_entity_poly.entity_id
_entity_poly.type
_entity_poly.pdbx_seq_one_letter_code
_entity_poly.pdbx_strand_id
1 'polypeptide(L)'
;MSLKPKRIDFECTWEQLRDTVAGVITLGKVPRPVWNDRFSYPFTAVLLVVSGDDLLAAYYKHWLQYSQGIDYLNKLYMYLNTQHIKKHKLSEADLSYGSVEPTEQLLEVGELGLDLWRRNMVQPLRASLLTLLLQALAQDREGRCPQQRVVQGVILSFVQVEEYKRKQPLALYQELFETPFLAETGKHLQREAHRLLEECDCSAYMERVLHVLAQENLRAHRFLHPSSYPKVTRECEQQMVGAHLGFLQQECGPMMEAERRTDLSRMYTLLRPLGPRALEVLVSQLQRHVERVGLGRLQQGGNGGGGAAPVTASSSTTSIDSGGQSPAQANAISPQHFVEAVLQVHATYQVSLPTFQMHYRDFFF
;
A
#
# COMPACT_ATOMS: atom_id res chain seq x y z
N MET A 1 -37.99 -30.48 -32.65
CA MET A 1 -37.06 -29.96 -33.68
C MET A 1 -36.05 -31.05 -34.00
N SER A 2 -35.96 -31.49 -35.26
CA SER A 2 -34.93 -32.47 -35.69
C SER A 2 -33.57 -31.78 -35.79
N LEU A 3 -32.51 -32.36 -35.21
CA LEU A 3 -31.13 -31.86 -35.23
C LEU A 3 -30.42 -32.05 -36.60
N LYS A 4 -31.17 -32.24 -37.68
CA LYS A 4 -30.60 -32.40 -39.02
C LYS A 4 -30.19 -31.04 -39.56
N PRO A 5 -29.01 -30.91 -40.19
CA PRO A 5 -28.58 -29.65 -40.78
C PRO A 5 -29.59 -29.18 -41.82
N LYS A 6 -30.07 -27.95 -41.66
CA LYS A 6 -30.99 -27.27 -42.58
C LYS A 6 -30.28 -26.06 -43.17
N ARG A 7 -30.57 -25.73 -44.43
CA ARG A 7 -30.21 -24.42 -44.99
C ARG A 7 -31.08 -23.37 -44.31
N ILE A 8 -30.43 -22.41 -43.66
CA ILE A 8 -31.07 -21.30 -42.96
C ILE A 8 -30.68 -20.03 -43.70
N ASP A 9 -31.65 -19.16 -43.94
CA ASP A 9 -31.40 -17.83 -44.48
C ASP A 9 -30.81 -16.94 -43.37
N PHE A 10 -29.61 -16.43 -43.59
CA PHE A 10 -28.85 -15.65 -42.61
C PHE A 10 -29.52 -14.32 -42.34
N GLU A 11 -30.04 -13.61 -43.34
CA GLU A 11 -30.60 -12.27 -43.17
C GLU A 11 -31.84 -12.29 -42.26
N CYS A 12 -32.76 -13.23 -42.52
CA CYS A 12 -33.98 -13.39 -41.73
C CYS A 12 -33.70 -13.86 -40.29
N THR A 13 -32.69 -14.71 -40.09
CA THR A 13 -32.31 -15.17 -38.74
C THR A 13 -31.50 -14.13 -37.98
N TRP A 14 -30.68 -13.35 -38.68
CA TRP A 14 -29.88 -12.27 -38.11
C TRP A 14 -30.74 -11.12 -37.60
N GLU A 15 -31.80 -10.72 -38.29
CA GLU A 15 -32.73 -9.68 -37.80
C GLU A 15 -33.33 -10.06 -36.43
N GLN A 16 -33.82 -11.29 -36.29
CA GLN A 16 -34.40 -11.78 -35.02
C GLN A 16 -33.35 -11.94 -33.92
N LEU A 17 -32.14 -12.35 -34.29
CA LEU A 17 -31.02 -12.51 -33.37
C LEU A 17 -30.51 -11.16 -32.88
N ARG A 18 -30.38 -10.18 -33.77
CA ARG A 18 -29.96 -8.80 -33.49
C ARG A 18 -30.86 -8.14 -32.44
N ASP A 19 -32.17 -8.31 -32.56
CA ASP A 19 -33.14 -7.78 -31.60
C ASP A 19 -32.98 -8.42 -30.22
N THR A 20 -32.73 -9.73 -30.18
CA THR A 20 -32.49 -10.47 -28.94
C THR A 20 -31.17 -10.04 -28.27
N VAL A 21 -30.11 -9.88 -29.06
CA VAL A 21 -28.80 -9.41 -28.58
C VAL A 21 -28.88 -8.02 -27.99
N ALA A 22 -29.55 -7.11 -28.69
CA ALA A 22 -29.65 -5.73 -28.27
C ALA A 22 -30.55 -5.60 -27.00
N GLY A 23 -31.58 -6.44 -26.85
CA GLY A 23 -32.38 -6.56 -25.63
C GLY A 23 -31.60 -7.05 -24.42
N VAL A 24 -30.70 -8.00 -24.63
CA VAL A 24 -29.86 -8.57 -23.57
C VAL A 24 -28.80 -7.56 -23.10
N ILE A 25 -28.20 -6.78 -24.00
CA ILE A 25 -27.13 -5.82 -23.67
C ILE A 25 -27.62 -4.62 -22.83
N THR A 26 -28.91 -4.28 -22.93
CA THR A 26 -29.49 -3.07 -22.30
C THR A 26 -30.25 -3.33 -21.00
N LEU A 27 -30.36 -4.60 -20.56
CA LEU A 27 -31.14 -5.02 -19.38
C LEU A 27 -32.59 -4.50 -19.34
N GLY A 28 -33.20 -4.21 -20.50
CA GLY A 28 -34.59 -3.82 -20.58
C GLY A 28 -35.54 -5.00 -20.30
N LYS A 29 -36.70 -4.74 -19.66
CA LYS A 29 -37.85 -5.65 -19.79
C LYS A 29 -38.40 -5.43 -21.20
N VAL A 30 -38.26 -6.41 -22.10
CA VAL A 30 -38.62 -6.25 -23.52
C VAL A 30 -39.94 -6.96 -23.85
N PRO A 31 -41.04 -6.22 -24.12
CA PRO A 31 -42.15 -6.69 -24.95
C PRO A 31 -41.78 -6.59 -26.44
N ARG A 32 -42.20 -7.60 -27.22
CA ARG A 32 -41.75 -7.91 -28.60
C ARG A 32 -41.83 -6.82 -29.71
N PRO A 33 -42.65 -5.74 -29.67
CA PRO A 33 -42.87 -4.94 -30.89
C PRO A 33 -42.16 -3.58 -30.98
N VAL A 34 -41.42 -3.10 -29.97
CA VAL A 34 -40.93 -1.69 -29.94
C VAL A 34 -39.40 -1.58 -30.07
N TRP A 35 -38.74 -2.63 -30.55
CA TRP A 35 -37.28 -2.74 -30.49
C TRP A 35 -36.52 -1.94 -31.57
N ASN A 36 -37.17 -1.17 -32.45
CA ASN A 36 -36.50 -0.66 -33.65
C ASN A 36 -35.96 0.79 -33.59
N ASP A 37 -35.95 1.47 -32.43
CA ASP A 37 -35.72 2.93 -32.44
C ASP A 37 -34.67 3.50 -31.46
N ARG A 38 -33.74 2.69 -30.95
CA ARG A 38 -32.71 3.19 -30.01
C ARG A 38 -31.32 2.61 -30.22
N PHE A 39 -30.72 2.79 -31.40
CA PHE A 39 -29.26 2.76 -31.54
C PHE A 39 -28.78 3.72 -32.63
N SER A 40 -28.79 5.01 -32.32
CA SER A 40 -27.80 5.98 -32.79
C SER A 40 -27.94 7.23 -31.92
N TYR A 41 -26.87 7.61 -31.21
CA TYR A 41 -26.73 8.80 -30.35
C TYR A 41 -27.65 8.85 -29.10
N PRO A 42 -27.14 8.41 -27.93
CA PRO A 42 -26.98 9.41 -26.87
C PRO A 42 -25.78 9.22 -25.92
N PHE A 43 -24.95 8.17 -26.03
CA PHE A 43 -23.90 7.97 -25.02
C PHE A 43 -22.86 9.10 -25.00
N THR A 44 -22.49 9.61 -26.18
CA THR A 44 -21.64 10.80 -26.32
C THR A 44 -22.38 12.11 -26.02
N ALA A 45 -23.67 12.22 -26.36
CA ALA A 45 -24.44 13.47 -26.20
C ALA A 45 -24.99 13.67 -24.78
N VAL A 46 -25.34 12.61 -24.06
CA VAL A 46 -25.82 12.67 -22.67
C VAL A 46 -24.65 12.87 -21.71
N LEU A 47 -23.46 12.29 -21.98
CA LEU A 47 -22.25 12.60 -21.19
C LEU A 47 -21.74 14.03 -21.42
N LEU A 48 -22.14 14.70 -22.51
CA LEU A 48 -21.85 16.13 -22.74
C LEU A 48 -22.81 17.07 -22.00
N VAL A 49 -23.94 16.58 -21.47
CA VAL A 49 -24.97 17.37 -20.77
C VAL A 49 -25.03 17.05 -19.27
N VAL A 50 -24.42 15.95 -18.83
CA VAL A 50 -24.30 15.64 -17.40
C VAL A 50 -23.17 16.47 -16.82
N SER A 51 -23.56 17.45 -16.01
CA SER A 51 -22.69 18.25 -15.13
C SER A 51 -21.57 17.39 -14.53
N GLY A 52 -20.34 17.93 -14.49
CA GLY A 52 -19.12 17.20 -14.17
C GLY A 52 -19.16 16.34 -12.89
N ASP A 53 -20.05 16.63 -11.95
CA ASP A 53 -20.21 15.90 -10.68
C ASP A 53 -20.96 14.55 -10.82
N ASP A 54 -21.79 14.36 -11.86
CA ASP A 54 -22.58 13.13 -12.08
C ASP A 54 -22.01 12.22 -13.18
N LEU A 55 -20.90 12.59 -13.81
CA LEU A 55 -20.26 11.81 -14.87
C LEU A 55 -19.84 10.42 -14.37
N LEU A 56 -19.26 10.34 -13.18
CA LEU A 56 -18.84 9.08 -12.56
C LEU A 56 -20.04 8.17 -12.27
N ALA A 57 -21.13 8.74 -11.74
CA ALA A 57 -22.36 8.01 -11.43
C ALA A 57 -23.02 7.46 -12.69
N ALA A 58 -23.13 8.30 -13.73
CA ALA A 58 -23.65 7.91 -15.02
C ALA A 58 -22.77 6.82 -15.66
N TYR A 59 -21.45 7.01 -15.71
CA TYR A 59 -20.53 6.00 -16.24
C TYR A 59 -20.67 4.67 -15.52
N TYR A 60 -20.67 4.66 -14.19
CA TYR A 60 -20.77 3.43 -13.40
C TYR A 60 -22.10 2.71 -13.61
N LYS A 61 -23.21 3.45 -13.68
CA LYS A 61 -24.53 2.88 -13.96
C LYS A 61 -24.54 2.17 -15.31
N HIS A 62 -24.01 2.81 -16.35
CA HIS A 62 -23.97 2.21 -17.68
C HIS A 62 -22.98 1.04 -17.76
N TRP A 63 -21.85 1.12 -17.05
CA TRP A 63 -20.91 0.00 -16.92
C TRP A 63 -21.58 -1.22 -16.31
N LEU A 64 -22.32 -1.05 -15.21
CA LEU A 64 -23.02 -2.15 -14.54
C LEU A 64 -24.07 -2.80 -15.45
N GLN A 65 -24.79 -2.00 -16.24
CA GLN A 65 -25.76 -2.53 -17.18
C GLN A 65 -25.10 -3.29 -18.33
N TYR A 66 -24.02 -2.72 -18.85
CA TYR A 66 -23.30 -3.27 -19.99
C TYR A 66 -22.54 -4.55 -19.64
N SER A 67 -21.87 -4.61 -18.48
CA SER A 67 -21.12 -5.81 -18.05
C SER A 67 -22.05 -7.01 -17.83
N GLN A 68 -23.19 -6.80 -17.17
CA GLN A 68 -24.21 -7.83 -17.03
C GLN A 68 -24.80 -8.25 -18.38
N GLY A 69 -25.03 -7.27 -19.28
CA GLY A 69 -25.49 -7.53 -20.64
C GLY A 69 -24.50 -8.39 -21.44
N ILE A 70 -23.20 -8.12 -21.32
CA ILE A 70 -22.15 -8.94 -21.91
C ILE A 70 -22.14 -10.34 -21.32
N ASP A 71 -22.27 -10.50 -20.00
CA ASP A 71 -22.26 -11.83 -19.37
C ASP A 71 -23.41 -12.70 -19.88
N TYR A 72 -24.59 -12.11 -20.05
CA TYR A 72 -25.73 -12.81 -20.64
C TYR A 72 -25.51 -13.12 -22.12
N LEU A 73 -24.92 -12.18 -22.87
CA LEU A 73 -24.58 -12.39 -24.26
C LEU A 73 -23.54 -13.52 -24.43
N ASN A 74 -22.54 -13.55 -23.56
CA ASN A 74 -21.50 -14.57 -23.54
C ASN A 74 -22.11 -15.95 -23.26
N LYS A 75 -23.09 -16.04 -22.34
CA LYS A 75 -23.84 -17.28 -22.08
C LYS A 75 -24.71 -17.70 -23.27
N LEU A 76 -25.39 -16.75 -23.91
CA LEU A 76 -26.24 -17.00 -25.09
C LEU A 76 -25.41 -17.56 -26.26
N TYR A 77 -24.21 -17.01 -26.46
CA TYR A 77 -23.27 -17.44 -27.51
C TYR A 77 -22.25 -18.48 -27.05
N MET A 78 -22.43 -19.14 -25.90
CA MET A 78 -21.54 -20.21 -25.43
C MET A 78 -21.30 -21.29 -26.49
N TYR A 79 -22.34 -21.65 -27.25
CA TYR A 79 -22.22 -22.65 -28.32
C TYR A 79 -21.35 -22.15 -29.48
N LEU A 80 -21.49 -20.88 -29.87
CA LEU A 80 -20.65 -20.25 -30.89
C LEU A 80 -19.20 -20.13 -30.40
N ASN A 81 -19.01 -19.70 -29.14
CA ASN A 81 -17.70 -19.59 -28.51
C ASN A 81 -16.98 -20.94 -28.46
N THR A 82 -17.68 -22.03 -28.13
CA THR A 82 -17.08 -23.36 -28.01
C THR A 82 -16.87 -24.08 -29.35
N GLN A 83 -17.78 -23.92 -30.31
CA GLN A 83 -17.76 -24.69 -31.56
C GLN A 83 -17.05 -23.99 -32.71
N HIS A 84 -17.08 -22.65 -32.77
CA HIS A 84 -16.42 -21.88 -33.83
C HIS A 84 -15.18 -21.15 -33.30
N ILE A 85 -15.29 -20.42 -32.19
CA ILE A 85 -14.19 -19.57 -31.72
C ILE A 85 -13.05 -20.41 -31.13
N LYS A 86 -13.31 -21.38 -30.26
CA LYS A 86 -12.25 -22.26 -29.71
C LYS A 86 -11.61 -23.20 -30.74
N LYS A 87 -12.26 -23.47 -31.88
CA LYS A 87 -11.70 -24.28 -32.97
C LYS A 87 -10.86 -23.45 -33.95
N HIS A 88 -11.12 -22.14 -34.05
CA HIS A 88 -10.37 -21.22 -34.91
C HIS A 88 -9.40 -20.29 -34.16
N LYS A 89 -9.45 -20.24 -32.81
CA LYS A 89 -8.39 -19.64 -31.99
C LYS A 89 -7.11 -20.46 -32.21
N LEU A 90 -6.09 -19.82 -32.76
CA LEU A 90 -4.73 -20.38 -32.90
C LEU A 90 -4.25 -20.92 -31.54
N SER A 91 -3.67 -22.12 -31.54
CA SER A 91 -3.10 -22.72 -30.33
C SER A 91 -1.88 -21.92 -29.86
N GLU A 92 -1.58 -21.98 -28.57
CA GLU A 92 -0.42 -21.30 -27.97
C GLU A 92 0.91 -21.70 -28.64
N ALA A 93 0.98 -22.92 -29.18
CA ALA A 93 2.10 -23.42 -29.97
C ALA A 93 2.25 -22.70 -31.33
N ASP A 94 1.15 -22.31 -31.98
CA ASP A 94 1.17 -21.65 -33.29
C ASP A 94 1.57 -20.18 -33.17
N LEU A 95 1.19 -19.51 -32.07
CA LEU A 95 1.57 -18.14 -31.76
C LEU A 95 3.02 -17.99 -31.25
N SER A 96 3.60 -19.05 -30.69
CA SER A 96 4.99 -19.03 -30.21
C SER A 96 6.02 -19.32 -31.31
N TYR A 97 5.61 -19.95 -32.42
CA TYR A 97 6.50 -20.35 -33.52
C TYR A 97 6.15 -19.71 -34.88
N GLY A 98 4.95 -19.12 -35.03
CA GLY A 98 4.49 -18.49 -36.27
C GLY A 98 4.63 -16.97 -36.26
N SER A 99 5.34 -16.44 -37.25
CA SER A 99 5.36 -15.00 -37.59
C SER A 99 4.03 -14.58 -38.23
N VAL A 100 2.94 -14.54 -37.46
CA VAL A 100 1.65 -14.03 -37.92
C VAL A 100 1.26 -12.83 -37.07
N GLU A 101 0.91 -11.72 -37.74
CA GLU A 101 0.49 -10.48 -37.09
C GLU A 101 -0.72 -10.73 -36.16
N PRO A 102 -0.74 -10.14 -34.94
CA PRO A 102 -1.74 -10.41 -33.92
C PRO A 102 -3.12 -9.76 -34.18
N THR A 103 -3.37 -9.27 -35.39
CA THR A 103 -4.43 -8.29 -35.69
C THR A 103 -5.83 -8.89 -35.82
N GLU A 104 -5.96 -10.21 -35.95
CA GLU A 104 -7.26 -10.90 -36.07
C GLU A 104 -7.35 -12.10 -35.11
N GLN A 105 -6.97 -11.92 -33.85
CA GLN A 105 -7.37 -12.89 -32.83
C GLN A 105 -8.89 -12.88 -32.70
N LEU A 106 -9.54 -13.98 -33.09
CA LEU A 106 -10.96 -14.22 -32.85
C LEU A 106 -11.21 -14.18 -31.34
N LEU A 107 -11.75 -13.07 -30.86
CA LEU A 107 -12.16 -12.86 -29.48
C LEU A 107 -13.51 -13.56 -29.23
N GLU A 108 -13.68 -14.15 -28.05
CA GLU A 108 -15.02 -14.61 -27.64
C GLU A 108 -15.97 -13.41 -27.54
N VAL A 109 -17.28 -13.65 -27.69
CA VAL A 109 -18.27 -12.56 -27.69
C VAL A 109 -18.19 -11.71 -26.42
N GLY A 110 -17.85 -12.32 -25.27
CA GLY A 110 -17.57 -11.58 -24.04
C GLY A 110 -16.33 -10.69 -24.10
N GLU A 111 -15.23 -11.22 -24.64
CA GLU A 111 -13.94 -10.52 -24.79
C GLU A 111 -14.07 -9.33 -25.78
N LEU A 112 -14.83 -9.51 -26.87
CA LEU A 112 -15.11 -8.46 -27.84
C LEU A 112 -15.94 -7.32 -27.23
N GLY A 113 -16.94 -7.65 -26.40
CA GLY A 113 -17.73 -6.64 -25.69
C GLY A 113 -16.88 -5.76 -24.78
N LEU A 114 -15.94 -6.36 -24.06
CA LEU A 114 -15.00 -5.62 -23.20
C LEU A 114 -14.04 -4.73 -24.01
N ASP A 115 -13.52 -5.23 -25.14
CA ASP A 115 -12.65 -4.43 -26.02
C ASP A 115 -13.40 -3.25 -26.66
N LEU A 116 -14.67 -3.43 -27.03
CA LEU A 116 -15.52 -2.33 -27.53
C LEU A 116 -15.76 -1.27 -26.46
N TRP A 117 -15.99 -1.66 -25.21
CA TRP A 117 -16.10 -0.71 -24.10
C TRP A 117 -14.80 0.08 -23.86
N ARG A 118 -13.66 -0.61 -23.91
CA ARG A 118 -12.34 0.01 -23.80
C ARG A 118 -12.14 1.11 -24.84
N ARG A 119 -12.43 0.82 -26.12
CA ARG A 119 -12.23 1.75 -27.24
C ARG A 119 -13.23 2.91 -27.24
N ASN A 120 -14.52 2.61 -27.00
CA ASN A 120 -15.59 3.60 -27.19
C ASN A 120 -15.91 4.43 -25.95
N MET A 121 -15.66 3.90 -24.74
CA MET A 121 -15.99 4.58 -23.49
C MET A 121 -14.73 4.99 -22.72
N VAL A 122 -13.80 4.05 -22.49
CA VAL A 122 -12.63 4.32 -21.64
C VAL A 122 -11.64 5.27 -22.31
N GLN A 123 -11.23 5.01 -23.56
CA GLN A 123 -10.26 5.86 -24.26
C GLN A 123 -10.67 7.34 -24.40
N PRO A 124 -11.90 7.68 -24.84
CA PRO A 124 -12.30 9.09 -24.97
C PRO A 124 -12.51 9.78 -23.62
N LEU A 125 -12.99 9.06 -22.60
CA LEU A 125 -13.31 9.64 -21.30
C LEU A 125 -12.15 9.57 -20.30
N ARG A 126 -11.01 8.96 -20.67
CA ARG A 126 -9.88 8.69 -19.75
C ARG A 126 -9.43 9.90 -18.94
N ALA A 127 -9.30 11.06 -19.58
CA ALA A 127 -8.80 12.27 -18.94
C ALA A 127 -9.81 12.81 -17.92
N SER A 128 -11.06 12.96 -18.32
CA SER A 128 -12.15 13.42 -17.46
C SER A 128 -12.39 12.46 -16.28
N LEU A 129 -12.42 11.15 -16.54
CA LEU A 129 -12.57 10.14 -15.50
C LEU A 129 -11.40 10.18 -14.52
N LEU A 130 -10.16 10.26 -15.01
CA LEU A 130 -8.99 10.33 -14.14
C LEU A 130 -9.03 11.56 -13.25
N THR A 131 -9.28 12.75 -13.81
CA THR A 131 -9.35 13.99 -13.03
C THR A 131 -10.43 13.92 -11.96
N LEU A 132 -11.64 13.45 -12.30
CA LEU A 132 -12.74 13.33 -11.34
C LEU A 132 -12.46 12.27 -10.26
N LEU A 133 -11.84 11.13 -10.61
CA LEU A 133 -11.46 10.10 -9.63
C LEU A 133 -10.41 10.62 -8.65
N LEU A 134 -9.38 11.33 -9.14
CA LEU A 134 -8.35 11.92 -8.29
C LEU A 134 -8.94 13.02 -7.37
N GLN A 135 -9.85 13.84 -7.90
CA GLN A 135 -10.58 14.83 -7.10
C GLN A 135 -11.46 14.19 -6.03
N ALA A 136 -12.20 13.13 -6.36
CA ALA A 136 -13.02 12.39 -5.39
C ALA A 136 -12.16 11.79 -4.28
N LEU A 137 -10.97 11.28 -4.61
CA LEU A 137 -10.02 10.76 -3.62
C LEU A 137 -9.41 11.87 -2.76
N ALA A 138 -9.18 13.06 -3.32
CA ALA A 138 -8.74 14.23 -2.57
C ALA A 138 -9.82 14.74 -1.60
N GLN A 139 -11.08 14.82 -2.04
CA GLN A 139 -12.22 15.17 -1.18
C GLN A 139 -12.40 14.17 -0.03
N ASP A 140 -12.16 12.90 -0.29
CA ASP A 140 -12.23 11.86 0.72
C ASP A 140 -11.07 11.97 1.75
N ARG A 141 -9.97 12.67 1.43
CA ARG A 141 -8.92 13.03 2.43
C ARG A 141 -9.39 14.14 3.36
N GLU A 142 -10.24 15.02 2.86
CA GLU A 142 -10.90 16.07 3.65
C GLU A 142 -12.13 15.56 4.43
N GLY A 143 -12.42 14.26 4.36
CA GLY A 143 -13.56 13.63 5.04
C GLY A 143 -14.89 13.75 4.28
N ARG A 144 -14.91 14.27 3.05
CA ARG A 144 -16.09 14.31 2.18
C ARG A 144 -16.04 13.13 1.22
N CYS A 145 -16.94 12.17 1.39
CA CYS A 145 -16.98 10.99 0.52
C CYS A 145 -18.26 10.97 -0.34
N PRO A 146 -18.34 11.71 -1.45
CA PRO A 146 -19.44 11.53 -2.38
C PRO A 146 -19.29 10.17 -3.08
N GLN A 147 -20.28 9.30 -2.86
CA GLN A 147 -20.54 8.08 -3.63
C GLN A 147 -19.39 7.06 -3.69
N GLN A 148 -18.90 6.60 -2.53
CA GLN A 148 -17.83 5.58 -2.42
C GLN A 148 -17.97 4.39 -3.40
N ARG A 149 -19.18 3.82 -3.50
CA ARG A 149 -19.46 2.67 -4.36
C ARG A 149 -19.25 2.97 -5.85
N VAL A 150 -19.57 4.19 -6.27
CA VAL A 150 -19.41 4.64 -7.65
C VAL A 150 -17.93 4.74 -7.98
N VAL A 151 -17.15 5.45 -7.16
CA VAL A 151 -15.70 5.62 -7.34
C VAL A 151 -15.01 4.25 -7.40
N GLN A 152 -15.25 3.39 -6.41
CA GLN A 152 -14.69 2.04 -6.38
C GLN A 152 -15.11 1.23 -7.63
N GLY A 153 -16.39 1.32 -8.00
CA GLY A 153 -16.93 0.61 -9.14
C GLY A 153 -16.34 1.05 -10.49
N VAL A 154 -16.09 2.35 -10.67
CA VAL A 154 -15.39 2.88 -11.86
C VAL A 154 -13.94 2.40 -11.89
N ILE A 155 -13.23 2.44 -10.76
CA ILE A 155 -11.84 1.98 -10.68
C ILE A 155 -11.74 0.49 -11.04
N LEU A 156 -12.61 -0.35 -10.45
CA LEU A 156 -12.65 -1.78 -10.73
C LEU A 156 -13.09 -2.10 -12.16
N SER A 157 -13.87 -1.21 -12.81
CA SER A 157 -14.21 -1.37 -14.24
C SER A 157 -12.97 -1.42 -15.12
N PHE A 158 -11.91 -0.65 -14.81
CA PHE A 158 -10.68 -0.65 -15.60
C PHE A 158 -9.91 -1.98 -15.51
N VAL A 159 -10.06 -2.70 -14.40
CA VAL A 159 -9.50 -4.05 -14.22
C VAL A 159 -10.34 -5.07 -14.99
N GLN A 160 -11.66 -5.02 -14.83
CA GLN A 160 -12.58 -5.96 -15.48
C GLN A 160 -12.56 -5.86 -17.01
N VAL A 161 -12.39 -4.64 -17.56
CA VAL A 161 -12.29 -4.41 -19.00
C VAL A 161 -11.12 -5.14 -19.64
N GLU A 162 -10.02 -5.40 -18.91
CA GLU A 162 -8.85 -6.12 -19.46
C GLU A 162 -8.68 -7.54 -18.91
N GLU A 163 -9.66 -8.05 -18.15
CA GLU A 163 -9.60 -9.39 -17.55
C GLU A 163 -9.39 -10.50 -18.59
N TYR A 164 -9.90 -10.31 -19.82
CA TYR A 164 -9.72 -11.27 -20.91
C TYR A 164 -8.27 -11.39 -21.42
N LYS A 165 -7.40 -10.40 -21.13
CA LYS A 165 -5.99 -10.43 -21.56
C LYS A 165 -5.15 -11.27 -20.60
N ARG A 166 -4.82 -12.49 -20.99
CA ARG A 166 -4.01 -13.41 -20.17
C ARG A 166 -2.58 -12.94 -19.86
N LYS A 167 -1.96 -12.15 -20.75
CA LYS A 167 -0.56 -11.70 -20.56
C LYS A 167 -0.43 -10.56 -19.54
N GLN A 168 -1.38 -9.62 -19.53
CA GLN A 168 -1.36 -8.43 -18.67
C GLN A 168 -2.78 -7.92 -18.40
N PRO A 169 -3.53 -8.52 -17.47
CA PRO A 169 -4.93 -8.13 -17.20
C PRO A 169 -5.07 -6.81 -16.44
N LEU A 170 -3.97 -6.25 -15.92
CA LEU A 170 -3.95 -5.03 -15.12
C LEU A 170 -3.33 -3.82 -15.83
N ALA A 171 -2.83 -3.97 -17.06
CA ALA A 171 -2.05 -2.92 -17.72
C ALA A 171 -2.81 -1.60 -17.84
N LEU A 172 -4.06 -1.63 -18.30
CA LEU A 172 -4.91 -0.44 -18.41
C LEU A 172 -5.14 0.24 -17.07
N TYR A 173 -5.41 -0.52 -16.00
CA TYR A 173 -5.56 0.02 -14.66
C TYR A 173 -4.26 0.67 -14.17
N GLN A 174 -3.12 0.02 -14.40
CA GLN A 174 -1.81 0.52 -13.98
C GLN A 174 -1.42 1.83 -14.68
N GLU A 175 -1.62 1.87 -16.00
CA GLU A 175 -1.27 3.02 -16.84
C GLU A 175 -2.24 4.19 -16.67
N LEU A 176 -3.55 3.92 -16.70
CA LEU A 176 -4.54 5.00 -16.67
C LEU A 176 -4.76 5.58 -15.28
N PHE A 177 -4.69 4.75 -14.23
CA PHE A 177 -5.12 5.15 -12.89
C PHE A 177 -4.03 4.98 -11.84
N GLU A 178 -3.41 3.80 -11.71
CA GLU A 178 -2.48 3.53 -10.59
C GLU A 178 -1.28 4.48 -10.60
N THR A 179 -0.64 4.66 -11.76
CA THR A 179 0.54 5.54 -11.89
C THR A 179 0.23 7.00 -11.55
N PRO A 180 -0.78 7.66 -12.15
CA PRO A 180 -1.13 9.03 -11.78
C PRO A 180 -1.65 9.14 -10.33
N PHE A 181 -2.38 8.14 -9.83
CA PHE A 181 -2.82 8.11 -8.44
C PHE A 181 -1.64 8.07 -7.45
N LEU A 182 -0.65 7.21 -7.69
CA LEU A 182 0.55 7.13 -6.86
C LEU A 182 1.34 8.45 -6.92
N ALA A 183 1.48 9.06 -8.09
CA ALA A 183 2.16 10.34 -8.25
C ALA A 183 1.48 11.48 -7.47
N GLU A 184 0.15 11.61 -7.57
CA GLU A 184 -0.60 12.63 -6.82
C GLU A 184 -0.62 12.34 -5.31
N THR A 185 -0.68 11.07 -4.92
CA THR A 185 -0.58 10.66 -3.51
C THR A 185 0.80 10.99 -2.95
N GLY A 186 1.88 10.70 -3.68
CA GLY A 186 3.23 11.05 -3.27
C GLY A 186 3.40 12.56 -3.07
N LYS A 187 2.93 13.38 -4.02
CA LYS A 187 2.97 14.86 -3.89
C LYS A 187 2.14 15.39 -2.72
N HIS A 188 1.02 14.74 -2.40
CA HIS A 188 0.20 15.12 -1.25
C HIS A 188 0.91 14.78 0.06
N LEU A 189 1.43 13.56 0.19
CA LEU A 189 2.13 13.10 1.38
C LEU A 189 3.43 13.87 1.62
N GLN A 190 4.15 14.24 0.55
CA GLN A 190 5.32 15.09 0.66
C GLN A 190 4.98 16.46 1.26
N ARG A 191 3.90 17.11 0.79
CA ARG A 191 3.44 18.39 1.33
C ARG A 191 2.97 18.27 2.79
N GLU A 192 2.25 17.19 3.10
CA GLU A 192 1.79 16.93 4.47
C GLU A 192 2.97 16.65 5.41
N ALA A 193 3.98 15.89 4.97
CA ALA A 193 5.18 15.61 5.75
C ALA A 193 5.95 16.90 6.07
N HIS A 194 6.16 17.77 5.07
CA HIS A 194 6.79 19.08 5.30
C HIS A 194 6.02 19.92 6.31
N ARG A 195 4.70 20.00 6.18
CA ARG A 195 3.83 20.72 7.12
C ARG A 195 3.95 20.16 8.55
N LEU A 196 3.91 18.83 8.70
CA LEU A 196 4.00 18.19 10.00
C LEU A 196 5.37 18.39 10.66
N LEU A 197 6.46 18.43 9.88
CA LEU A 197 7.81 18.71 10.40
C LEU A 197 7.98 20.15 10.88
N GLU A 198 7.24 21.11 10.32
CA GLU A 198 7.26 22.51 10.76
C GLU A 198 6.40 22.73 12.02
N GLU A 199 5.28 22.02 12.12
CA GLU A 199 4.29 22.22 13.19
C GLU A 199 4.55 21.38 14.46
N CYS A 200 5.20 20.21 14.32
CA CYS A 200 5.26 19.19 15.38
C CYS A 200 6.69 18.86 15.83
N ASP A 201 6.82 18.37 17.06
CA ASP A 201 8.05 17.73 17.53
C ASP A 201 8.21 16.31 16.97
N CYS A 202 9.38 15.70 17.13
CA CYS A 202 9.65 14.37 16.55
C CYS A 202 8.68 13.29 17.06
N SER A 203 8.25 13.36 18.33
CA SER A 203 7.32 12.40 18.91
C SER A 203 5.91 12.52 18.31
N ALA A 204 5.35 13.74 18.26
CA ALA A 204 4.06 13.98 17.64
C ALA A 204 4.09 13.73 16.12
N TYR A 205 5.21 14.02 15.46
CA TYR A 205 5.42 13.69 14.05
C TYR A 205 5.26 12.19 13.80
N MET A 206 5.97 11.33 14.55
CA MET A 206 5.87 9.88 14.39
C MET A 206 4.46 9.35 14.63
N GLU A 207 3.78 9.85 15.66
CA GLU A 207 2.40 9.46 15.94
C GLU A 207 1.46 9.87 14.80
N ARG A 208 1.63 11.07 14.25
CA ARG A 208 0.81 11.55 13.15
C ARG A 208 1.09 10.80 11.85
N VAL A 209 2.35 10.49 11.56
CA VAL A 209 2.74 9.66 10.41
C VAL A 209 2.10 8.27 10.50
N LEU A 210 2.17 7.60 11.67
CA LEU A 210 1.51 6.31 11.85
C LEU A 210 -0.01 6.38 11.58
N HIS A 211 -0.66 7.46 12.03
CA HIS A 211 -2.07 7.69 11.76
C HIS A 211 -2.35 7.89 10.27
N VAL A 212 -1.55 8.70 9.57
CA VAL A 212 -1.69 8.95 8.13
C VAL A 212 -1.48 7.66 7.34
N LEU A 213 -0.46 6.86 7.66
CA LEU A 213 -0.20 5.56 7.03
C LEU A 213 -1.39 4.61 7.19
N ALA A 214 -1.98 4.53 8.39
CA ALA A 214 -3.14 3.70 8.66
C ALA A 214 -4.38 4.16 7.86
N GLN A 215 -4.62 5.47 7.80
CA GLN A 215 -5.72 6.05 7.02
C GLN A 215 -5.57 5.80 5.52
N GLU A 216 -4.37 5.97 4.98
CA GLU A 216 -4.13 5.78 3.54
C GLU A 216 -4.21 4.30 3.15
N ASN A 217 -3.80 3.38 4.04
CA ASN A 217 -3.98 1.96 3.83
C ASN A 217 -5.46 1.55 3.85
N LEU A 218 -6.25 2.07 4.79
CA LEU A 218 -7.70 1.86 4.81
C LEU A 218 -8.37 2.42 3.55
N ARG A 219 -7.93 3.59 3.08
CA ARG A 219 -8.38 4.19 1.82
C ARG A 219 -8.04 3.32 0.62
N ALA A 220 -6.81 2.78 0.56
CA ALA A 220 -6.40 1.87 -0.49
C ALA A 220 -7.30 0.63 -0.53
N HIS A 221 -7.57 -0.01 0.61
CA HIS A 221 -8.47 -1.15 0.70
C HIS A 221 -9.92 -0.84 0.32
N ARG A 222 -10.34 0.41 0.50
CA ARG A 222 -11.71 0.84 0.22
C ARG A 222 -11.98 1.09 -1.26
N PHE A 223 -10.98 1.55 -2.02
CA PHE A 223 -11.18 2.00 -3.40
C PHE A 223 -10.38 1.23 -4.45
N LEU A 224 -9.21 0.70 -4.08
CA LEU A 224 -8.22 0.20 -5.03
C LEU A 224 -8.27 -1.32 -5.18
N HIS A 225 -7.62 -1.81 -6.23
CA HIS A 225 -7.38 -3.23 -6.42
C HIS A 225 -6.26 -3.74 -5.48
N PRO A 226 -6.32 -4.99 -4.97
CA PRO A 226 -5.31 -5.52 -4.06
C PRO A 226 -3.86 -5.49 -4.53
N SER A 227 -3.63 -5.48 -5.84
CA SER A 227 -2.29 -5.33 -6.41
C SER A 227 -1.61 -3.99 -6.06
N SER A 228 -2.40 -2.97 -5.76
CA SER A 228 -1.90 -1.61 -5.48
C SER A 228 -1.61 -1.38 -4.01
N TYR A 229 -2.19 -2.17 -3.09
CA TYR A 229 -1.99 -2.01 -1.64
C TYR A 229 -0.51 -1.91 -1.25
N PRO A 230 0.36 -2.87 -1.60
CA PRO A 230 1.77 -2.80 -1.22
C PRO A 230 2.51 -1.64 -1.89
N LYS A 231 2.07 -1.17 -3.08
CA LYS A 231 2.69 -0.04 -3.77
C LYS A 231 2.35 1.28 -3.09
N VAL A 232 1.09 1.45 -2.69
CA VAL A 232 0.63 2.63 -1.93
C VAL A 232 1.36 2.69 -0.59
N THR A 233 1.40 1.59 0.16
CA THR A 233 2.11 1.54 1.44
C THR A 233 3.58 1.96 1.30
N ARG A 234 4.29 1.41 0.31
CA ARG A 234 5.69 1.77 0.03
C ARG A 234 5.86 3.24 -0.32
N GLU A 235 5.00 3.79 -1.18
CA GLU A 235 5.04 5.21 -1.53
C GLU A 235 4.84 6.08 -0.29
N CYS A 236 3.90 5.71 0.59
CA CYS A 236 3.65 6.48 1.81
C CYS A 236 4.83 6.42 2.78
N GLU A 237 5.39 5.23 3.01
CA GLU A 237 6.58 5.03 3.85
C GLU A 237 7.79 5.80 3.30
N GLN A 238 8.00 5.77 1.99
CA GLN A 238 9.11 6.47 1.35
C GLN A 238 8.98 7.99 1.47
N GLN A 239 7.80 8.55 1.20
CA GLN A 239 7.59 10.01 1.24
C GLN A 239 7.56 10.56 2.67
N MET A 240 6.93 9.86 3.63
CA MET A 240 6.81 10.36 5.01
C MET A 240 8.01 10.02 5.89
N VAL A 241 8.64 8.86 5.72
CA VAL A 241 9.73 8.39 6.60
C VAL A 241 11.05 8.39 5.84
N GLY A 242 11.08 7.80 4.64
CA GLY A 242 12.30 7.66 3.84
C GLY A 242 12.97 9.00 3.48
N ALA A 243 12.18 9.99 3.05
CA ALA A 243 12.67 11.32 2.69
C ALA A 243 13.23 12.10 3.88
N HIS A 244 12.75 11.81 5.09
CA HIS A 244 13.09 12.52 6.32
C HIS A 244 13.86 11.66 7.32
N LEU A 245 14.52 10.61 6.83
CA LEU A 245 15.25 9.64 7.65
C LEU A 245 16.35 10.29 8.49
N GLY A 246 17.07 11.29 7.94
CA GLY A 246 18.13 12.00 8.65
C GLY A 246 17.63 12.73 9.90
N PHE A 247 16.45 13.36 9.83
CA PHE A 247 15.82 14.02 10.98
C PHE A 247 15.46 13.00 12.07
N LEU A 248 14.84 11.88 11.69
CA LEU A 248 14.47 10.82 12.62
C LEU A 248 15.71 10.20 13.30
N GLN A 249 16.78 9.99 12.54
CA GLN A 249 18.03 9.43 13.05
C GLN A 249 18.76 10.37 14.01
N GLN A 250 18.68 11.68 13.82
CA GLN A 250 19.26 12.68 14.73
C GLN A 250 18.58 12.67 16.10
N GLU A 251 17.27 12.51 16.13
CA GLU A 251 16.46 12.52 17.35
C GLU A 251 16.51 11.19 18.14
N CYS A 252 17.08 10.12 17.56
CA CYS A 252 17.25 8.83 18.25
C CYS A 252 18.12 8.93 19.52
N GLY A 253 19.21 9.69 19.46
CA GLY A 253 20.14 9.87 20.60
C GLY A 253 19.47 10.45 21.84
N PRO A 254 18.86 11.66 21.77
CA PRO A 254 18.18 12.26 22.92
C PRO A 254 16.96 11.44 23.38
N MET A 255 16.26 10.73 22.49
CA MET A 255 15.17 9.83 22.87
C MET A 255 15.64 8.64 23.72
N MET A 256 16.81 8.06 23.39
CA MET A 256 17.40 6.97 24.17
C MET A 256 17.89 7.45 25.54
N GLU A 257 18.52 8.62 25.61
CA GLU A 257 18.98 9.21 26.87
C GLU A 257 17.82 9.56 27.81
N ALA A 258 16.68 10.00 27.26
CA ALA A 258 15.46 10.27 28.02
C ALA A 258 14.61 9.01 28.31
N GLU A 259 15.08 7.81 27.95
CA GLU A 259 14.36 6.53 28.09
C GLU A 259 12.91 6.55 27.56
N ARG A 260 12.63 7.28 26.47
CA ARG A 260 11.28 7.38 25.88
C ARG A 260 10.92 6.13 25.06
N ARG A 261 10.59 5.04 25.75
CA ARG A 261 10.35 3.71 25.17
C ARG A 261 9.21 3.65 24.15
N THR A 262 8.15 4.41 24.36
CA THR A 262 7.00 4.48 23.41
C THR A 262 7.42 5.07 22.07
N ASP A 263 8.23 6.12 22.10
CA ASP A 263 8.65 6.85 20.91
C ASP A 263 9.67 6.03 20.12
N LEU A 264 10.57 5.33 20.83
CA LEU A 264 11.48 4.36 20.22
C LEU A 264 10.75 3.16 19.57
N SER A 265 9.65 2.70 20.17
CA SER A 265 8.80 1.66 19.57
C SER A 265 8.13 2.12 18.28
N ARG A 266 7.58 3.34 18.28
CA ARG A 266 6.99 3.97 17.08
C ARG A 266 8.04 4.16 15.99
N MET A 267 9.22 4.67 16.37
CA MET A 267 10.35 4.83 15.47
C MET A 267 10.74 3.51 14.81
N TYR A 268 10.91 2.45 15.60
CA TYR A 268 11.24 1.13 15.06
C TYR A 268 10.16 0.62 14.09
N THR A 269 8.89 0.79 14.44
CA THR A 269 7.75 0.40 13.59
C THR A 269 7.78 1.13 12.25
N LEU A 270 8.16 2.41 12.24
CA LEU A 270 8.27 3.22 11.02
C LEU A 270 9.53 2.89 10.18
N LEU A 271 10.64 2.53 10.82
CA LEU A 271 11.91 2.27 10.14
C LEU A 271 12.03 0.83 9.60
N ARG A 272 11.35 -0.13 10.23
CA ARG A 272 11.39 -1.55 9.84
C ARG A 272 11.03 -1.81 8.37
N PRO A 273 9.97 -1.20 7.79
CA PRO A 273 9.59 -1.43 6.39
C PRO A 273 10.59 -0.86 5.37
N LEU A 274 11.34 0.19 5.72
CA LEU A 274 12.34 0.83 4.86
C LEU A 274 13.61 -0.01 4.66
N GLY A 275 13.77 -1.09 5.42
CA GLY A 275 14.85 -2.05 5.29
C GLY A 275 16.04 -1.81 6.23
N PRO A 276 17.09 -2.65 6.12
CA PRO A 276 18.16 -2.75 7.13
C PRO A 276 19.01 -1.47 7.25
N ARG A 277 19.19 -0.72 6.16
CA ARG A 277 19.96 0.54 6.16
C ARG A 277 19.36 1.62 7.05
N ALA A 278 18.02 1.65 7.16
CA ALA A 278 17.34 2.61 8.01
C ALA A 278 17.52 2.29 9.50
N LEU A 279 17.63 0.99 9.83
CA LEU A 279 17.78 0.47 11.18
C LEU A 279 19.23 0.50 11.72
N GLU A 280 20.23 0.47 10.84
CA GLU A 280 21.65 0.40 11.23
C GLU A 280 22.06 1.52 12.21
N VAL A 281 21.59 2.74 11.97
CA VAL A 281 21.86 3.89 12.85
C VAL A 281 21.18 3.71 14.20
N LEU A 282 19.94 3.21 14.22
CA LEU A 282 19.21 2.94 15.47
C LEU A 282 19.93 1.89 16.31
N VAL A 283 20.38 0.80 15.68
CA VAL A 283 21.13 -0.28 16.34
C VAL A 283 22.45 0.24 16.89
N SER A 284 23.19 0.99 16.08
CA SER A 284 24.49 1.56 16.47
C SER A 284 24.38 2.53 17.65
N GLN A 285 23.32 3.35 17.67
CA GLN A 285 23.06 4.29 18.77
C GLN A 285 22.62 3.55 20.03
N LEU A 286 21.79 2.51 19.90
CA LEU A 286 21.38 1.67 21.02
C LEU A 286 22.59 0.96 21.64
N GLN A 287 23.46 0.38 20.83
CA GLN A 287 24.70 -0.26 21.30
C GLN A 287 25.56 0.72 22.10
N ARG A 288 25.83 1.91 21.54
CA ARG A 288 26.62 2.96 22.23
C ARG A 288 25.96 3.42 23.53
N HIS A 289 24.63 3.52 23.55
CA HIS A 289 23.89 3.90 24.75
C HIS A 289 24.00 2.83 25.84
N VAL A 290 23.82 1.55 25.50
CA VAL A 290 23.98 0.42 26.44
C VAL A 290 25.41 0.36 26.99
N GLU A 291 26.42 0.52 26.14
CA GLU A 291 27.83 0.58 26.54
C GLU A 291 28.08 1.72 27.54
N ARG A 292 27.57 2.93 27.25
CA ARG A 292 27.72 4.10 28.12
C ARG A 292 27.02 3.91 29.47
N VAL A 293 25.78 3.41 29.47
CA VAL A 293 25.01 3.15 30.71
C VAL A 293 25.70 2.06 31.53
N GLY A 294 26.21 1.01 30.89
CA GLY A 294 26.99 -0.04 31.54
C GLY A 294 28.27 0.51 32.19
N LEU A 295 29.08 1.27 31.45
CA LEU A 295 30.29 1.90 31.96
C LEU A 295 30.01 2.90 33.08
N GLY A 296 28.96 3.71 32.97
CA GLY A 296 28.55 4.66 34.00
C GLY A 296 28.17 3.99 35.31
N ARG A 297 27.40 2.89 35.26
CA ARG A 297 27.04 2.10 36.45
C ARG A 297 28.25 1.44 37.09
N LEU A 298 29.18 0.93 36.28
CA LEU A 298 30.44 0.34 36.78
C LEU A 298 31.32 1.38 37.50
N GLN A 299 31.37 2.62 37.01
CA GLN A 299 32.14 3.70 37.63
C GLN A 299 31.49 4.27 38.90
N GLN A 300 30.16 4.35 38.97
CA GLN A 300 29.45 4.84 40.16
C GLN A 300 29.69 3.96 41.40
N GLY A 301 29.82 2.63 41.24
CA GLY A 301 30.19 1.76 42.35
C GLY A 301 31.68 1.72 42.68
N GLY A 302 32.54 2.22 41.79
CA GLY A 302 33.97 2.39 42.08
C GLY A 302 34.25 3.55 43.04
N ASN A 303 33.38 4.58 43.03
CA ASN A 303 33.56 5.80 43.83
C ASN A 303 32.79 5.79 45.17
N GLY A 304 32.01 4.73 45.46
CA GLY A 304 31.17 4.58 46.65
C GLY A 304 31.83 3.88 47.85
N GLY A 305 33.12 3.53 47.78
CA GLY A 305 33.83 2.81 48.84
C GLY A 305 34.42 3.65 49.98
N GLY A 306 34.19 4.98 49.98
CA GLY A 306 34.78 5.93 50.95
C GLY A 306 33.77 6.53 51.93
N GLY A 307 32.91 5.72 52.55
CA GLY A 307 31.99 6.17 53.60
C GLY A 307 32.70 6.33 54.94
N ALA A 308 33.03 7.57 55.28
CA ALA A 308 33.58 8.00 56.56
C ALA A 308 32.70 7.58 57.76
N ALA A 309 33.32 6.96 58.77
CA ALA A 309 32.81 6.94 60.13
C ALA A 309 33.50 8.06 60.95
N PRO A 310 32.79 8.78 61.84
CA PRO A 310 33.37 9.87 62.59
C PRO A 310 34.28 9.32 63.71
N VAL A 311 35.47 9.92 63.80
CA VAL A 311 36.50 9.70 64.82
C VAL A 311 36.03 10.23 66.18
N THR A 312 35.97 9.37 67.19
CA THR A 312 36.13 9.75 68.60
C THR A 312 37.55 9.41 69.03
N ALA A 313 38.23 10.42 69.59
CA ALA A 313 39.63 10.42 70.00
C ALA A 313 39.96 9.38 71.09
N SER A 314 41.19 8.82 71.05
CA SER A 314 42.11 8.64 72.18
C SER A 314 43.46 8.05 71.72
N SER A 315 44.54 8.71 72.16
CA SER A 315 45.97 8.34 72.28
C SER A 315 46.31 6.84 72.43
N SER A 316 47.46 6.27 72.00
CA SER A 316 48.87 6.73 72.09
C SER A 316 49.87 5.81 71.32
N THR A 317 51.05 6.37 71.00
CA THR A 317 52.42 5.78 70.95
C THR A 317 52.94 4.92 69.77
N THR A 318 53.86 5.55 69.01
CA THR A 318 55.18 5.09 68.49
C THR A 318 55.31 3.77 67.71
N SER A 319 55.73 3.83 66.44
CA SER A 319 57.14 3.59 65.99
C SER A 319 57.26 3.40 64.45
N ILE A 320 58.23 4.12 63.88
CA ILE A 320 59.06 3.91 62.67
C ILE A 320 58.77 2.66 61.81
N ASP A 321 58.49 2.81 60.50
CA ASP A 321 59.38 2.36 59.40
C ASP A 321 58.85 2.77 58.00
N SER A 322 59.83 2.95 57.13
CA SER A 322 59.93 3.36 55.75
C SER A 322 59.36 2.35 54.76
N GLY A 323 58.77 2.81 53.66
CA GLY A 323 58.50 1.95 52.50
C GLY A 323 57.56 2.61 51.50
N GLY A 324 58.10 3.08 50.38
CA GLY A 324 57.34 3.75 49.33
C GLY A 324 56.20 2.89 48.79
N GLN A 325 55.05 3.52 48.58
CA GLN A 325 53.98 2.99 47.75
C GLN A 325 53.63 3.99 46.66
N SER A 326 53.87 3.56 45.43
CA SER A 326 53.38 4.15 44.19
C SER A 326 51.85 4.30 44.23
N PRO A 327 51.29 5.36 43.63
CA PRO A 327 49.84 5.56 43.57
C PRO A 327 49.26 4.71 42.43
N ALA A 328 48.84 3.48 42.71
CA ALA A 328 48.28 2.60 41.66
C ALA A 328 47.11 1.70 42.10
N GLN A 329 46.40 2.01 43.19
CA GLN A 329 45.19 1.26 43.59
C GLN A 329 44.11 2.21 44.08
N ALA A 330 43.46 2.91 43.15
CA ALA A 330 42.25 3.68 43.41
C ALA A 330 41.28 3.57 42.23
N ASN A 331 40.87 2.33 41.88
CA ASN A 331 39.60 2.07 41.14
C ASN A 331 39.27 0.56 41.00
N ALA A 332 39.54 -0.26 42.02
CA ALA A 332 39.20 -1.68 41.94
C ALA A 332 37.68 -1.89 42.16
N ILE A 333 36.93 -2.05 41.07
CA ILE A 333 35.50 -2.40 41.10
C ILE A 333 35.36 -3.76 41.77
N SER A 334 34.52 -3.86 42.82
CA SER A 334 34.23 -5.14 43.49
C SER A 334 33.61 -6.14 42.51
N PRO A 335 34.04 -7.42 42.48
CA PRO A 335 33.46 -8.45 41.61
C PRO A 335 31.94 -8.62 41.78
N GLN A 336 31.43 -8.42 43.00
CA GLN A 336 29.99 -8.47 43.28
C GLN A 336 29.25 -7.29 42.65
N HIS A 337 29.81 -6.08 42.78
CA HIS A 337 29.27 -4.88 42.17
C HIS A 337 29.29 -4.95 40.63
N PHE A 338 30.33 -5.57 40.05
CA PHE A 338 30.40 -5.82 38.61
C PHE A 338 29.26 -6.73 38.13
N VAL A 339 29.05 -7.87 38.81
CA VAL A 339 27.98 -8.82 38.45
C VAL A 339 26.60 -8.18 38.60
N GLU A 340 26.37 -7.44 39.69
CA GLU A 340 25.08 -6.78 39.93
C GLU A 340 24.79 -5.68 38.90
N ALA A 341 25.78 -4.85 38.56
CA ALA A 341 25.63 -3.82 37.53
C ALA A 341 25.30 -4.41 36.15
N VAL A 342 25.97 -5.50 35.76
CA VAL A 342 25.71 -6.19 34.48
C VAL A 342 24.30 -6.79 34.46
N LEU A 343 23.87 -7.46 35.54
CA LEU A 343 22.54 -8.05 35.63
C LEU A 343 21.43 -7.00 35.60
N GLN A 344 21.61 -5.85 36.25
CA GLN A 344 20.64 -4.76 36.21
C GLN A 344 20.52 -4.14 34.82
N VAL A 345 21.64 -3.92 34.12
CA VAL A 345 21.62 -3.44 32.72
C VAL A 345 20.90 -4.46 31.85
N HIS A 346 21.26 -5.73 31.94
CA HIS A 346 20.62 -6.80 31.17
C HIS A 346 19.11 -6.86 31.45
N ALA A 347 18.68 -6.85 32.72
CA ALA A 347 17.26 -6.88 33.09
C ALA A 347 16.50 -5.65 32.55
N THR A 348 17.10 -4.47 32.59
CA THR A 348 16.47 -3.21 32.09
C THR A 348 16.16 -3.32 30.59
N TYR A 349 17.10 -3.83 29.80
CA TYR A 349 16.92 -3.95 28.35
C TYR A 349 16.18 -5.23 27.94
N GLN A 350 16.26 -6.30 28.73
CA GLN A 350 15.48 -7.51 28.52
C GLN A 350 13.97 -7.26 28.65
N VAL A 351 13.55 -6.39 29.58
CA VAL A 351 12.14 -5.96 29.72
C VAL A 351 11.69 -5.04 28.58
N SER A 352 12.63 -4.44 27.83
CA SER A 352 12.31 -3.59 26.67
C SER A 352 12.13 -4.37 25.35
N LEU A 353 12.59 -5.63 25.26
CA LEU A 353 12.42 -6.51 24.09
C LEU A 353 10.97 -6.63 23.57
N PRO A 354 9.94 -6.76 24.42
CA PRO A 354 8.54 -6.80 23.96
C PRO A 354 8.09 -5.46 23.35
N THR A 355 8.67 -4.34 23.80
CA THR A 355 8.31 -2.98 23.34
C THR A 355 8.84 -2.71 21.94
N PHE A 356 9.95 -3.33 21.54
CA PHE A 356 10.48 -3.22 20.19
C PHE A 356 9.91 -4.27 19.21
N GLN A 357 8.97 -5.14 19.61
CA GLN A 357 8.56 -6.30 18.79
C GLN A 357 9.76 -7.06 18.20
N MET A 358 10.91 -7.06 18.90
CA MET A 358 12.12 -7.66 18.39
C MET A 358 12.07 -9.15 18.65
N HIS A 359 11.66 -9.90 17.63
CA HIS A 359 12.01 -11.30 17.60
C HIS A 359 13.54 -11.39 17.53
N TYR A 360 14.11 -12.17 18.44
CA TYR A 360 15.54 -12.52 18.52
C TYR A 360 16.19 -12.93 17.18
N ARG A 361 15.39 -13.21 16.13
CA ARG A 361 15.86 -13.56 14.77
C ARG A 361 16.36 -12.37 13.94
N ASP A 362 16.01 -11.13 14.28
CA ASP A 362 16.34 -9.97 13.43
C ASP A 362 17.77 -9.43 13.66
N PHE A 363 18.51 -9.95 14.65
CA PHE A 363 19.90 -9.54 14.96
C PHE A 363 20.97 -10.57 14.63
N PHE A 364 20.59 -11.80 14.29
CA PHE A 364 21.54 -12.86 13.93
C PHE A 364 21.29 -13.30 12.50
N PHE A 365 21.81 -12.53 11.55
CA PHE A 365 22.32 -13.03 10.27
C PHE A 365 23.44 -12.14 9.75
#